data_AF-A0A349FDS8-F1
#
_entry.id   AF-A0A349FDS8-F1
#
_cell.length_a   1.000
_cell.length_b   1.000
_cell.length_c   1.000
_cell.angle_alpha   90.00
_cell.angle_beta   90.00
_cell.angle_gamma   90.00
#
_symmetry.space_group_name_H-M   'P 1'
#
loop_
_entity.id
_entity.type
_entity.pdbx_description
1 polymer ?
#
loop_
_entity_poly.entity_id
_entity_poly.type
_entity_poly.pdbx_seq_one_letter_code
_entity_poly.pdbx_strand_id
1 'polypeptide(L)' 'MAVNVNTNVSAMTAQRYLNSATSAQQTSMERLSSGSKINSAKDDAAGLQISNRLNVQSRGL' A
#
# COMPACT_ATOMS: atom_id res chain seq x y z
N MET A 1 -20.23 11.82 -28.43
CA MET A 1 -20.02 11.08 -27.16
C MET A 1 -20.90 9.85 -27.19
N ALA A 2 -20.33 8.66 -27.35
CA ALA A 2 -21.10 7.42 -27.39
C ALA A 2 -21.47 7.01 -25.97
N VAL A 3 -22.74 7.13 -25.62
CA VAL A 3 -23.29 6.52 -24.41
C VAL A 3 -23.42 5.03 -24.70
N ASN A 4 -22.39 4.27 -24.35
CA ASN A 4 -22.42 2.82 -24.44
C ASN A 4 -23.40 2.29 -23.37
N VAL A 5 -24.60 1.88 -23.81
CA VAL A 5 -25.69 1.38 -22.94
C VAL A 5 -25.26 0.17 -22.09
N ASN A 6 -24.24 -0.58 -22.55
CA ASN A 6 -23.71 -1.76 -21.88
C ASN A 6 -22.50 -1.50 -20.96
N THR A 7 -21.92 -0.29 -20.97
CA THR A 7 -20.72 0.01 -20.16
C THR A 7 -20.91 1.33 -19.42
N ASN A 8 -21.24 1.25 -18.14
CA ASN A 8 -21.40 2.40 -17.28
C ASN A 8 -20.02 2.93 -16.83
N VAL A 9 -19.50 3.91 -17.56
CA VAL A 9 -18.19 4.53 -17.30
C VAL A 9 -18.12 5.17 -15.91
N SER A 10 -19.22 5.73 -15.40
CA SER A 10 -19.30 6.30 -14.06
C SER A 10 -19.16 5.21 -12.99
N ALA A 11 -19.85 4.08 -13.15
CA ALA A 11 -19.72 2.93 -12.25
C ALA A 11 -18.32 2.29 -12.33
N MET A 12 -17.72 2.17 -13.51
CA MET A 12 -16.34 1.69 -13.65
C MET A 12 -15.33 2.64 -12.98
N THR A 13 -15.56 3.95 -13.08
CA THR A 13 -14.70 4.95 -12.44
C THR A 13 -14.85 4.89 -10.92
N ALA A 14 -16.07 4.79 -10.41
CA ALA A 14 -16.34 4.55 -8.99
C ALA A 14 -15.67 3.25 -8.51
N GLN A 15 -15.77 2.16 -9.28
CA GLN A 15 -15.10 0.90 -8.95
C GLN A 15 -13.57 1.03 -8.90
N ARG A 16 -12.96 1.81 -9.80
CA ARG A 16 -11.51 2.09 -9.76
C ARG A 16 -11.14 2.87 -8.49
N TYR A 17 -11.89 3.90 -8.15
CA TYR A 17 -11.66 4.66 -6.91
C TYR A 17 -11.87 3.80 -5.66
N LEU A 18 -12.90 2.94 -5.65
CA LEU A 18 -13.15 1.98 -4.57
C LEU A 18 -11.97 1.01 -4.43
N ASN A 19 -11.50 0.41 -5.53
CA ASN A 19 -10.35 -0.50 -5.49
C ASN A 19 -9.08 0.19 -4.94
N SER A 20 -8.84 1.45 -5.32
CA SER A 20 -7.73 2.24 -4.79
C SER A 20 -7.91 2.55 -3.30
N ALA A 21 -9.11 2.93 -2.87
CA ALA A 21 -9.43 3.20 -1.47
C ALA A 21 -9.30 1.93 -0.60
N THR A 22 -9.79 0.79 -1.09
CA THR A 22 -9.63 -0.52 -0.42
C THR A 22 -8.15 -0.89 -0.30
N SER A 23 -7.35 -0.68 -1.34
CA SER A 23 -5.90 -0.94 -1.28
C SER A 23 -5.20 -0.05 -0.26
N ALA A 24 -5.53 1.25 -0.21
CA ALA A 24 -4.99 2.17 0.77
C ALA A 24 -5.41 1.83 2.21
N GLN A 25 -6.66 1.37 2.39
CA GLN A 25 -7.15 0.88 3.68
C GLN A 25 -6.42 -0.39 4.11
N GLN A 26 -6.17 -1.32 3.19
CA GLN A 26 -5.40 -2.55 3.45
C GLN A 26 -3.98 -2.22 3.94
N THR A 27 -3.27 -1.32 3.26
CA THR A 27 -1.93 -0.88 3.68
C THR A 27 -1.95 -0.17 5.03
N SER A 28 -2.98 0.64 5.29
CA SER A 28 -3.12 1.32 6.58
C SER A 28 -3.36 0.32 7.72
N MET A 29 -4.18 -0.69 7.50
CA MET A 29 -4.40 -1.80 8.42
C MET A 29 -3.13 -2.63 8.63
N GLU A 30 -2.36 -2.88 7.58
CA GLU A 30 -1.10 -3.62 7.64
C GLU A 30 -0.06 -2.88 8.50
N ARG A 31 0.08 -1.57 8.31
CA ARG A 31 0.96 -0.71 9.12
C ARG A 31 0.49 -0.60 10.57
N LEU A 32 -0.83 -0.52 10.79
CA LEU A 32 -1.40 -0.49 12.13
C LEU A 32 -1.13 -1.81 12.88
N SER A 33 -1.33 -2.94 12.20
CA SER A 33 -1.13 -4.27 12.79
C SER A 33 0.33 -4.59 13.06
N SER A 34 1.26 -4.13 12.22
CA SER A 34 2.69 -4.36 12.41
C SER A 34 3.36 -3.30 13.30
N GLY A 35 2.70 -2.15 13.51
CA GLY A 35 3.28 -0.97 14.13
C GLY A 35 4.45 -0.37 13.34
N SER A 36 4.73 -0.88 12.13
CA SER A 36 5.91 -0.54 11.34
C SER A 36 5.49 0.13 10.04
N LYS A 37 6.13 1.26 9.72
CA LYS A 37 5.81 2.06 8.53
C LYS A 37 6.19 1.34 7.23
N ILE A 38 7.24 0.51 7.28
CA ILE A 38 7.77 -0.28 6.16
C ILE A 38 7.65 -1.74 6.56
N ASN A 39 6.71 -2.46 5.95
CA ASN A 39 6.45 -3.88 6.25
C ASN A 39 7.11 -4.80 5.24
N SER A 40 7.32 -4.35 4.00
CA SER A 40 7.96 -5.12 2.96
C SER A 40 9.02 -4.33 2.19
N ALA A 41 9.97 -5.05 1.57
CA ALA A 41 10.91 -4.48 0.59
C ALA A 41 10.20 -3.89 -0.64
N LYS A 42 8.92 -4.23 -0.87
CA LYS A 42 8.10 -3.65 -1.93
C LYS A 42 7.65 -2.22 -1.59
N ASP A 43 7.49 -1.92 -0.30
CA ASP A 43 7.08 -0.59 0.15
C ASP A 43 8.25 0.41 0.13
N ASP A 44 9.42 -0.03 0.58
CA ASP A 44 10.68 0.73 0.52
C ASP A 44 11.88 -0.20 0.74
N ALA A 45 12.49 -0.68 -0.35
CA ALA A 45 13.64 -1.58 -0.28
C ALA A 45 14.86 -0.92 0.40
N ALA A 46 15.09 0.38 0.19
CA ALA A 46 16.21 1.11 0.75
C ALA A 46 16.00 1.38 2.25
N GLY A 47 14.79 1.82 2.62
CA GLY A 47 14.40 2.02 4.01
C GLY A 47 14.44 0.72 4.82
N LEU A 48 13.99 -0.40 4.24
CA LEU A 48 14.08 -1.72 4.88
C LEU A 48 15.55 -2.13 5.13
N GLN A 49 16.44 -1.93 4.15
CA GLN A 49 17.86 -2.26 4.30
C GLN A 49 18.52 -1.43 5.41
N ILE A 50 18.22 -0.13 5.48
CA ILE A 50 18.73 0.76 6.52
C ILE A 50 18.18 0.34 7.88
N SER A 51 16.87 0.08 8.01
CA SER A 51 16.27 -0.42 9.25
C SER A 51 16.89 -1.74 9.70
N ASN A 52 17.16 -2.67 8.79
CA ASN A 52 17.86 -3.93 9.11
C ASN A 52 19.30 -3.66 9.58
N ARG A 53 20.04 -2.77 8.92
CA ARG A 53 21.40 -2.40 9.34
C ARG A 53 21.40 -1.77 10.73
N LEU A 54 20.46 -0.87 11.01
CA LEU A 54 20.31 -0.23 12.33
C LEU A 54 19.92 -1.26 13.40
N ASN A 55 19.04 -2.21 13.08
CA ASN A 55 18.66 -3.28 14.00
C ASN A 55 19.85 -4.20 14.33
N VAL A 56 20.65 -4.56 13.33
CA VAL A 56 21.88 -5.35 13.52
C VAL A 56 22.89 -4.58 14.37
N GLN A 57 23.08 -3.28 14.11
CA GLN A 57 23.96 -2.43 14.92
C GLN A 57 23.48 -2.31 16.37
N SER A 58 22.18 -2.17 16.60
CA SER A 58 21.59 -2.09 17.94
C SER A 58 21.65 -3.39 18.72
N ARG A 59 21.66 -4.55 18.06
CA ARG A 59 21.80 -5.87 18.71
C ARG A 59 23.24 -6.29 18.94
N GLY A 60 24.18 -5.69 18.21
CA GLY A 60 25.62 -5.96 18.32
C GLY A 60 26.36 -5.08 19.33
N LEU A 61 25.70 -4.04 19.86
CA LEU A 61 26.14 -3.25 21.02
C LEU A 61 25.51 -3.81 22.29
#